data_AF-A0A384AWS0-F1
#
_entry.id   AF-A0A384AWS0-F1
#
_cell.length_a   1.000
_cell.length_b   1.000
_cell.length_c   1.000
_cell.angle_alpha   90.00
_cell.angle_beta   90.00
_cell.angle_gamma   90.00
#
_symmetry.space_group_name_H-M   'P 1'
#
loop_
_entity.id
_entity.type
_entity.pdbx_description
1 polymer ?
#
loop_
_entity_poly.entity_id
_entity_poly.type
_entity_poly.pdbx_seq_one_letter_code
_entity_poly.pdbx_strand_id
1 'polypeptide(L)'
;MDKDSRRKTVEVIRRRAQSSGKWPQIMIFPEGTCTNRTCLITFKPGAFIPGVPVQPVVLRYPNKLDTITWTWQGPGALKILWLTLCQFHNQVEIEFLPVYTPSEEEKKDPTLYASNVRHVMAEALGVSVTDYTFEDCQLALAEGQLRLPADTCLLEFARLVRGLGLKPEKLERDLDRHAESARMKRGGSLTLPKFAAQLEVPESEALEDLFALFDERGGGEMDMREYVVALSVVCRPSQTLDTIQLAFKMYGSQEDGSIDEHALSSILKTALGVAELTVTDLFRAIDREEKGRITFADFERFAEAYPDFAEEYLYPKQTCSQSCAQTPPAPTPNGFCADFSPEDSAAGAEAFRKKLD
;
A
#
# COMPACT_ATOMS: atom_id res chain seq x y z
N MET A 1 3.63 -4.28 -17.87
CA MET A 1 4.48 -3.81 -18.99
C MET A 1 5.79 -4.57 -18.98
N ASP A 2 6.28 -4.96 -20.15
CA ASP A 2 7.52 -5.71 -20.35
C ASP A 2 8.80 -4.95 -19.89
N LYS A 3 9.80 -5.68 -19.36
CA LYS A 3 11.03 -5.09 -18.81
C LYS A 3 11.88 -4.41 -19.88
N ASP A 4 11.91 -4.97 -21.09
CA ASP A 4 12.67 -4.38 -22.19
C ASP A 4 12.03 -3.07 -22.67
N SER A 5 10.71 -2.96 -22.60
CA SER A 5 10.00 -1.70 -22.89
C SER A 5 10.38 -0.57 -21.92
N ARG A 6 10.46 -0.86 -20.61
CA ARG A 6 10.88 0.13 -19.60
C ARG A 6 12.32 0.59 -19.83
N ARG A 7 13.23 -0.35 -20.09
CA ARG A 7 14.64 -0.03 -20.36
C ARG A 7 14.80 0.82 -21.64
N LYS A 8 14.14 0.44 -22.73
CA LYS A 8 14.12 1.22 -23.98
C LYS A 8 13.60 2.63 -23.76
N THR A 9 12.55 2.79 -22.95
CA THR A 9 11.99 4.11 -22.62
C THR A 9 13.01 4.99 -21.92
N VAL A 10 13.70 4.46 -20.90
CA VAL A 10 14.77 5.18 -20.18
C VAL A 10 15.93 5.57 -21.11
N GLU A 11 16.35 4.65 -22.00
CA GLU A 11 17.40 4.92 -22.99
C GLU A 11 16.98 6.03 -23.96
N VAL A 12 15.72 6.05 -24.41
CA VAL A 12 15.17 7.11 -25.27
C VAL A 12 15.11 8.45 -24.55
N ILE A 13 14.66 8.48 -23.29
CA ILE A 13 14.64 9.71 -22.48
C ILE A 13 16.06 10.27 -22.37
N ARG A 14 17.03 9.42 -21.99
CA ARG A 14 18.45 9.81 -21.88
C ARG A 14 18.99 10.37 -23.20
N ARG A 15 18.78 9.65 -24.31
CA ARG A 15 19.24 10.07 -25.64
C ARG A 15 18.68 11.43 -26.04
N ARG A 16 17.38 11.66 -25.79
CA ARG A 16 16.72 12.91 -26.16
C ARG A 16 17.13 14.07 -25.26
N ALA A 17 17.22 13.85 -23.94
CA ALA A 17 17.66 14.87 -23.00
C ALA A 17 19.10 15.34 -23.25
N GLN A 18 19.99 14.44 -23.70
CA GLN A 18 21.40 14.74 -23.98
C GLN A 18 21.65 15.24 -25.41
N SER A 19 20.59 15.46 -26.20
CA SER A 19 20.71 15.76 -27.63
C SER A 19 21.06 17.22 -27.97
N SER A 20 21.39 18.04 -26.96
CA SER A 20 21.75 19.47 -27.11
C SER A 20 20.75 20.27 -27.95
N GLY A 21 19.44 20.04 -27.68
CA GLY A 21 18.36 20.78 -28.36
C GLY A 21 17.93 20.23 -29.72
N LYS A 22 18.45 19.07 -30.15
CA LYS A 22 17.96 18.40 -31.37
C LYS A 22 16.50 17.95 -31.26
N TRP A 23 16.03 17.72 -30.03
CA TRP A 23 14.66 17.32 -29.72
C TRP A 23 13.97 18.38 -28.85
N PRO A 24 12.64 18.55 -28.98
CA PRO A 24 11.87 19.38 -28.07
C PRO A 24 11.94 18.83 -26.64
N GLN A 25 11.63 19.68 -25.66
CA GLN A 25 11.51 19.27 -24.26
C GLN A 25 10.50 18.12 -24.12
N ILE A 26 10.84 17.14 -23.28
CA ILE A 26 10.01 15.97 -23.04
C ILE A 26 9.22 16.23 -21.77
N MET A 27 7.90 16.17 -21.88
CA MET A 27 7.01 16.19 -20.72
C MET A 27 6.83 14.77 -20.18
N ILE A 28 7.03 14.60 -18.88
CA ILE A 28 6.84 13.32 -18.19
C ILE A 28 5.93 13.58 -16.99
N PHE A 29 4.89 12.77 -16.86
CA PHE A 29 4.05 12.76 -15.66
C PHE A 29 4.65 11.73 -14.69
N PRO A 30 5.19 12.16 -13.54
CA PRO A 30 5.81 11.24 -12.58
C PRO A 30 4.77 10.35 -11.87
N GLU A 31 3.49 10.75 -11.92
CA GLU A 31 2.31 10.04 -11.44
C GLU A 31 1.51 9.50 -12.66
N GLY A 32 1.05 8.24 -12.59
CA GLY A 32 0.30 7.61 -13.70
C GLY A 32 -1.18 8.03 -13.79
N THR A 33 -1.73 8.52 -12.69
CA THR A 33 -3.09 9.07 -12.53
C THR A 33 -3.02 10.18 -11.49
N CYS A 34 -4.08 10.97 -11.30
CA CYS A 34 -4.14 11.83 -10.13
C CYS A 34 -4.53 11.01 -8.88
N THR A 35 -4.07 11.44 -7.71
CA THR A 35 -4.52 10.96 -6.38
C THR A 35 -5.65 11.85 -5.87
N ASN A 36 -5.53 12.47 -4.70
CA ASN A 36 -6.60 13.21 -4.01
C ASN A 36 -6.35 14.72 -3.90
N ARG A 37 -5.33 15.25 -4.59
CA ARG A 37 -4.91 16.67 -4.56
C ARG A 37 -4.51 17.21 -3.18
N THR A 38 -4.48 16.39 -2.13
CA THR A 38 -4.11 16.81 -0.77
C THR A 38 -2.69 16.42 -0.39
N CYS A 39 -2.05 15.52 -1.14
CA CYS A 39 -0.66 15.11 -0.93
C CYS A 39 -0.01 14.59 -2.23
N LEU A 40 1.32 14.56 -2.26
CA LEU A 40 2.08 13.88 -3.32
C LEU A 40 2.61 12.53 -2.85
N ILE A 41 2.28 11.48 -3.61
CA ILE A 41 2.79 10.12 -3.41
C ILE A 41 4.22 9.96 -3.95
N THR A 42 4.83 8.82 -3.69
CA THR A 42 6.20 8.51 -4.15
C THR A 42 6.28 8.48 -5.69
N PHE A 43 7.17 9.29 -6.25
CA PHE A 43 7.40 9.37 -7.69
C PHE A 43 8.13 8.13 -8.21
N LYS A 44 7.76 7.67 -9.41
CA LYS A 44 8.52 6.61 -10.09
C LYS A 44 9.87 7.16 -10.56
N PRO A 45 11.01 6.48 -10.27
CA PRO A 45 12.35 7.03 -10.52
C PRO A 45 12.72 7.11 -12.01
N GLY A 46 11.90 6.54 -12.91
CA GLY A 46 12.21 6.39 -14.33
C GLY A 46 12.61 7.69 -15.05
N ALA A 47 11.98 8.81 -14.69
CA ALA A 47 12.27 10.13 -15.25
C ALA A 47 13.64 10.69 -14.79
N PHE A 48 14.13 10.21 -13.66
CA PHE A 48 15.29 10.73 -12.93
C PHE A 48 16.57 9.92 -13.20
N ILE A 49 16.45 8.69 -13.72
CA ILE A 49 17.58 7.82 -14.12
C ILE A 49 18.61 8.48 -15.05
N PRO A 50 18.23 9.39 -15.98
CA PRO A 50 19.21 10.06 -16.81
C PRO A 50 20.15 11.02 -16.07
N GLY A 51 19.82 11.47 -14.85
CA GLY A 51 20.66 12.38 -14.07
C GLY A 51 20.83 13.78 -14.70
N VAL A 52 19.85 14.21 -15.49
CA VAL A 52 19.84 15.50 -16.19
C VAL A 52 18.92 16.50 -15.48
N PRO A 53 19.09 17.81 -15.69
CA PRO A 53 18.18 18.81 -15.13
C PRO A 53 16.72 18.58 -15.57
N VAL A 54 15.79 18.76 -14.63
CA VAL A 54 14.34 18.69 -14.89
C VAL A 54 13.71 20.04 -14.57
N GLN A 55 12.63 20.38 -15.27
CA GLN A 55 11.80 21.53 -14.93
C GLN A 55 10.50 21.02 -14.31
N PRO A 56 10.33 21.15 -12.99
CA PRO A 56 9.08 20.77 -12.35
C PRO A 56 7.96 21.72 -12.78
N VAL A 57 6.77 21.18 -13.02
CA VAL A 57 5.58 21.95 -13.37
C VAL A 57 4.45 21.48 -12.47
N VAL A 58 3.84 22.40 -11.74
CA VAL A 58 2.73 22.10 -10.84
C VAL A 58 1.44 22.70 -11.40
N LEU A 59 0.35 21.95 -11.25
CA LEU A 59 -0.98 22.33 -11.75
C LEU A 59 -1.92 22.52 -10.55
N ARG A 60 -2.56 23.68 -10.45
CA ARG A 60 -3.63 23.93 -9.49
C ARG A 60 -4.96 24.06 -10.21
N TYR A 61 -5.99 23.54 -9.54
CA TYR A 61 -7.35 23.54 -10.05
C TYR A 61 -8.27 24.16 -9.01
N PRO A 62 -8.33 25.51 -8.94
CA PRO A 62 -9.09 26.25 -7.91
C PRO A 62 -10.62 26.20 -8.12
N ASN A 63 -11.12 25.23 -8.89
CA ASN A 63 -12.54 25.06 -9.15
C ASN A 63 -13.27 24.47 -7.94
N LYS A 64 -14.47 24.99 -7.65
CA LYS A 64 -15.31 24.53 -6.53
C LYS A 64 -15.69 23.05 -6.65
N LEU A 65 -15.97 22.59 -7.87
CA LEU A 65 -16.24 21.19 -8.16
C LEU A 65 -15.00 20.57 -8.81
N ASP A 66 -14.66 19.36 -8.36
CA ASP A 66 -13.66 18.55 -9.02
C ASP A 66 -14.31 17.72 -10.12
N THR A 67 -14.17 18.16 -11.36
CA THR A 67 -14.71 17.43 -12.52
C THR A 67 -13.62 16.92 -13.45
N ILE A 68 -12.35 17.09 -13.09
CA ILE A 68 -11.20 16.91 -13.99
C ILE A 68 -10.21 15.87 -13.47
N THR A 69 -10.21 15.58 -12.16
CA THR A 69 -9.32 14.61 -11.56
C THR A 69 -9.78 13.20 -11.93
N TRP A 70 -9.03 12.57 -12.83
CA TRP A 70 -9.22 11.17 -13.17
C TRP A 70 -8.30 10.31 -12.30
N THR A 71 -8.91 9.67 -11.30
CA THR A 71 -8.28 8.66 -10.45
C THR A 71 -8.62 7.26 -10.98
N TRP A 72 -7.90 6.23 -10.55
CA TRP A 72 -8.25 4.86 -10.93
C TRP A 72 -9.61 4.43 -10.34
N GLN A 73 -9.98 4.98 -9.18
CA GLN A 73 -11.27 4.80 -8.50
C GLN A 73 -12.12 6.06 -8.55
N GLY A 74 -12.44 6.47 -9.77
CA GLY A 74 -13.23 7.67 -10.03
C GLY A 74 -14.26 7.46 -11.14
N PRO A 75 -15.10 8.47 -11.38
CA PRO A 75 -15.94 8.50 -12.56
C PRO A 75 -15.10 8.24 -13.81
N GLY A 76 -15.59 7.43 -14.75
CA GLY A 76 -14.86 7.17 -16.00
C GLY A 76 -14.56 8.45 -16.77
N ALA A 77 -13.52 8.44 -17.59
CA ALA A 77 -13.04 9.63 -18.32
C ALA A 77 -14.14 10.37 -19.09
N LEU A 78 -15.10 9.65 -19.69
CA LEU A 78 -16.25 10.25 -20.37
C LEU A 78 -17.19 11.00 -19.42
N LYS A 79 -17.41 10.47 -18.21
CA LYS A 79 -18.22 11.11 -17.18
C LYS A 79 -17.52 12.35 -16.62
N ILE A 80 -16.21 12.27 -16.38
CA ILE A 80 -15.36 13.42 -15.99
C ILE A 80 -15.42 14.51 -17.07
N LEU A 81 -15.23 14.15 -18.33
CA LEU A 81 -15.34 15.08 -19.46
C LEU A 81 -16.72 15.73 -19.51
N TRP A 82 -17.80 14.95 -19.40
CA TRP A 82 -19.17 15.47 -19.37
C TRP A 82 -19.38 16.46 -18.22
N LEU A 83 -18.97 16.10 -17.01
CA LEU A 83 -19.08 16.97 -15.83
C LEU A 83 -18.27 18.26 -16.00
N THR A 84 -17.08 18.18 -16.59
CA THR A 84 -16.25 19.36 -16.91
C THR A 84 -16.93 20.27 -17.93
N LEU A 85 -17.56 19.69 -18.97
CA LEU A 85 -18.31 20.44 -19.97
C LEU A 85 -19.59 21.08 -19.40
N CYS A 86 -20.15 20.54 -18.32
CA CYS A 86 -21.25 21.14 -17.58
C CYS A 86 -20.81 22.33 -16.70
N GLN A 87 -19.50 22.54 -16.49
CA GLN A 87 -19.01 23.74 -15.81
C GLN A 87 -18.85 24.89 -16.81
N PHE A 88 -19.53 26.01 -16.56
CA PHE A 88 -19.42 27.22 -17.39
C PHE A 88 -17.99 27.77 -17.48
N HIS A 89 -17.19 27.54 -16.44
CA HIS A 89 -15.80 27.97 -16.35
C HIS A 89 -14.97 26.92 -15.61
N ASN A 90 -13.82 26.57 -16.17
CA ASN A 90 -12.83 25.68 -15.58
C ASN A 90 -11.48 26.39 -15.55
N GLN A 91 -11.02 26.79 -14.37
CA GLN A 91 -9.73 27.42 -14.16
C GLN A 91 -8.65 26.36 -13.95
N VAL A 92 -7.51 26.53 -14.63
CA VAL A 92 -6.28 25.80 -14.35
C VAL A 92 -5.16 26.81 -14.22
N GLU A 93 -4.37 26.67 -13.17
CA GLU A 93 -3.15 27.44 -12.98
C GLU A 93 -1.97 26.50 -13.19
N ILE A 94 -1.09 26.88 -14.11
CA ILE A 94 0.11 26.12 -14.42
C ILE A 94 1.29 26.96 -13.96
N GLU A 95 2.05 26.44 -13.02
CA GLU A 95 3.25 27.10 -12.52
C GLU A 95 4.48 26.29 -12.93
N PHE A 96 5.34 26.94 -13.71
CA PHE A 96 6.64 26.41 -14.11
C PHE A 96 7.65 26.78 -13.04
N LEU A 97 8.13 25.81 -12.28
CA LEU A 97 9.14 26.03 -11.26
C LEU A 97 10.53 26.22 -11.90
N PRO A 98 11.48 26.81 -11.17
CA PRO A 98 12.87 26.91 -11.62
C PRO A 98 13.42 25.54 -12.02
N VAL A 99 14.34 25.53 -12.99
CA VAL A 99 14.99 24.30 -13.43
C VAL A 99 15.78 23.70 -12.27
N TYR A 100 15.41 22.48 -11.88
CA TYR A 100 16.09 21.72 -10.84
C TYR A 100 17.29 20.99 -11.47
N THR A 101 18.48 21.23 -10.92
CA THR A 101 19.72 20.62 -11.40
C THR A 101 20.21 19.62 -10.36
N PRO A 102 20.35 18.33 -10.71
CA PRO A 102 20.69 17.30 -9.73
C PRO A 102 22.13 17.43 -9.24
N SER A 103 22.33 17.17 -7.95
CA SER A 103 23.64 17.00 -7.33
C SER A 103 24.34 15.73 -7.80
N GLU A 104 25.64 15.58 -7.50
CA GLU A 104 26.37 14.33 -7.82
C GLU A 104 25.83 13.11 -7.07
N GLU A 105 25.20 13.32 -5.92
CA GLU A 105 24.54 12.25 -5.15
C GLU A 105 23.22 11.84 -5.83
N GLU A 106 22.39 12.80 -6.22
CA GLU A 106 21.14 12.59 -6.95
C GLU A 106 21.34 11.96 -8.33
N LYS A 107 22.46 12.25 -9.00
CA LYS A 107 22.83 11.57 -10.25
C LYS A 107 23.13 10.08 -10.06
N LYS A 108 23.62 9.69 -8.88
CA LYS A 108 23.90 8.29 -8.51
C LYS A 108 22.67 7.59 -7.96
N ASP A 109 21.78 8.32 -7.29
CA ASP A 109 20.53 7.83 -6.72
C ASP A 109 19.29 8.53 -7.34
N PRO A 110 18.69 7.92 -8.38
CA PRO A 110 17.46 8.44 -9.00
C PRO A 110 16.26 8.50 -8.06
N THR A 111 16.22 7.70 -6.99
CA THR A 111 15.13 7.69 -6.02
C THR A 111 15.22 8.91 -5.12
N LEU A 112 16.43 9.22 -4.65
CA LEU A 112 16.71 10.46 -3.93
C LEU A 112 16.37 11.68 -4.78
N TYR A 113 16.80 11.68 -6.05
CA TYR A 113 16.48 12.77 -6.97
C TYR A 113 14.96 12.95 -7.14
N ALA A 114 14.22 11.86 -7.32
CA ALA A 114 12.77 11.88 -7.42
C ALA A 114 12.11 12.44 -6.14
N SER A 115 12.62 12.05 -4.97
CA SER A 115 12.11 12.50 -3.67
C SER A 115 12.31 14.00 -3.47
N ASN A 116 13.50 14.52 -3.77
CA ASN A 116 13.80 15.94 -3.61
C ASN A 116 12.97 16.81 -4.56
N VAL A 117 12.83 16.39 -5.82
CA VAL A 117 11.95 17.09 -6.78
C VAL A 117 10.49 17.05 -6.32
N ARG A 118 10.04 15.93 -5.76
CA ARG A 118 8.70 15.81 -5.15
C ARG A 118 8.51 16.83 -4.01
N HIS A 119 9.52 17.03 -3.16
CA HIS A 119 9.44 17.99 -2.05
C HIS A 119 9.32 19.43 -2.56
N VAL A 120 10.11 19.80 -3.56
CA VAL A 120 10.02 21.13 -4.20
C VAL A 120 8.64 21.36 -4.81
N MET A 121 8.06 20.34 -5.46
CA MET A 121 6.71 20.43 -6.01
C MET A 121 5.63 20.51 -4.90
N ALA A 122 5.79 19.76 -3.81
CA ALA A 122 4.87 19.76 -2.69
C ALA A 122 4.84 21.12 -1.97
N GLU A 123 6.02 21.71 -1.75
CA GLU A 123 6.17 23.05 -1.16
C GLU A 123 5.47 24.10 -2.03
N ALA A 124 5.71 24.10 -3.35
CA ALA A 124 5.03 25.01 -4.26
C ALA A 124 3.50 24.83 -4.22
N LEU A 125 3.01 23.59 -4.17
CA LEU A 125 1.57 23.28 -4.10
C LEU A 125 0.95 23.57 -2.72
N GLY A 126 1.75 23.71 -1.66
CA GLY A 126 1.26 23.83 -0.28
C GLY A 126 0.61 22.54 0.25
N VAL A 127 1.09 21.38 -0.19
CA VAL A 127 0.55 20.06 0.19
C VAL A 127 1.62 19.22 0.88
N SER A 128 1.20 18.17 1.60
CA SER A 128 2.15 17.23 2.22
C SER A 128 2.68 16.19 1.23
N VAL A 129 3.75 15.50 1.62
CA VAL A 129 4.24 14.30 0.93
C VAL A 129 3.86 13.06 1.73
N THR A 130 3.69 11.92 1.04
CA THR A 130 3.52 10.61 1.68
C THR A 130 4.40 9.58 1.00
N ASP A 131 4.97 8.65 1.77
CA ASP A 131 5.81 7.59 1.23
C ASP A 131 5.02 6.41 0.64
N TYR A 132 3.69 6.50 0.64
CA TYR A 132 2.86 5.58 -0.15
C TYR A 132 3.20 5.67 -1.63
N THR A 133 3.33 4.50 -2.24
CA THR A 133 3.43 4.32 -3.69
C THR A 133 2.05 4.20 -4.30
N PHE A 134 1.97 4.30 -5.64
CA PHE A 134 0.73 4.04 -6.36
C PHE A 134 0.19 2.63 -6.05
N GLU A 135 1.08 1.64 -5.98
CA GLU A 135 0.76 0.27 -5.66
C GLU A 135 0.21 0.12 -4.22
N ASP A 136 0.68 0.92 -3.25
CA ASP A 136 0.12 0.96 -1.89
C ASP A 136 -1.30 1.54 -1.87
N CYS A 137 -1.53 2.62 -2.62
CA CYS A 137 -2.87 3.18 -2.75
C CYS A 137 -3.83 2.15 -3.37
N GLN A 138 -3.39 1.45 -4.43
CA GLN A 138 -4.18 0.39 -5.06
C GLN A 138 -4.55 -0.72 -4.08
N LEU A 139 -3.62 -1.16 -3.24
CA LEU A 139 -3.89 -2.13 -2.20
C LEU A 139 -4.91 -1.59 -1.18
N ALA A 140 -4.69 -0.38 -0.67
CA ALA A 140 -5.52 0.22 0.37
C ALA A 140 -6.97 0.43 -0.05
N LEU A 141 -7.22 0.81 -1.31
CA LEU A 141 -8.59 1.10 -1.76
C LEU A 141 -9.18 -0.02 -2.62
N ALA A 142 -8.50 -1.14 -2.83
CA ALA A 142 -9.01 -2.19 -3.70
C ALA A 142 -10.44 -2.60 -3.35
N GLU A 143 -11.31 -2.59 -4.35
CA GLU A 143 -12.68 -3.07 -4.22
C GLU A 143 -12.69 -4.59 -4.39
N GLY A 144 -13.25 -5.29 -3.41
CA GLY A 144 -13.45 -6.73 -3.34
C GLY A 144 -14.48 -7.03 -2.25
N GLN A 145 -14.88 -8.30 -2.07
CA GLN A 145 -15.81 -8.63 -0.96
C GLN A 145 -15.18 -8.37 0.42
N LEU A 146 -13.85 -8.28 0.50
CA LEU A 146 -13.10 -7.98 1.71
C LEU A 146 -12.33 -6.68 1.50
N ARG A 147 -12.82 -5.57 2.08
CA ARG A 147 -12.11 -4.29 2.06
C ARG A 147 -11.05 -4.28 3.16
N LEU A 148 -9.88 -3.73 2.85
CA LEU A 148 -8.86 -3.63 3.88
C LEU A 148 -9.24 -2.55 4.90
N PRO A 149 -9.17 -2.84 6.21
CA PRO A 149 -9.35 -1.85 7.26
C PRO A 149 -8.29 -0.75 7.21
N ALA A 150 -8.59 0.42 7.78
CA ALA A 150 -7.65 1.55 7.82
C ALA A 150 -6.36 1.25 8.61
N ASP A 151 -6.44 0.33 9.57
CA ASP A 151 -5.37 -0.12 10.46
C ASP A 151 -4.66 -1.40 9.96
N THR A 152 -4.86 -1.78 8.70
CA THR A 152 -4.23 -2.97 8.12
C THR A 152 -2.70 -2.92 8.16
N CYS A 153 -2.06 -4.01 8.60
CA CYS A 153 -0.61 -4.16 8.52
C CYS A 153 -0.11 -4.53 7.10
N LEU A 154 -1.03 -4.81 6.16
CA LEU A 154 -0.67 -5.26 4.82
C LEU A 154 0.06 -4.20 3.98
N LEU A 155 -0.13 -2.91 4.29
CA LEU A 155 0.63 -1.84 3.66
C LEU A 155 2.10 -1.89 4.07
N GLU A 156 2.38 -2.17 5.34
CA GLU A 156 3.75 -2.30 5.83
C GLU A 156 4.39 -3.59 5.33
N PHE A 157 3.65 -4.70 5.36
CA PHE A 157 4.05 -5.94 4.72
C PHE A 157 4.42 -5.74 3.23
N ALA A 158 3.59 -5.04 2.46
CA ALA A 158 3.87 -4.74 1.06
C ALA A 158 5.15 -3.90 0.87
N ARG A 159 5.39 -2.93 1.76
CA ARG A 159 6.62 -2.13 1.77
C ARG A 159 7.85 -2.98 2.04
N LEU A 160 7.83 -3.83 3.07
CA LEU A 160 8.94 -4.71 3.43
C LEU A 160 9.26 -5.71 2.32
N VAL A 161 8.24 -6.34 1.73
CA VAL A 161 8.41 -7.24 0.57
C VAL A 161 9.13 -6.53 -0.59
N ARG A 162 8.75 -5.29 -0.91
CA ARG A 162 9.45 -4.50 -1.93
C ARG A 162 10.86 -4.10 -1.51
N GLY A 163 11.06 -3.76 -0.23
CA GLY A 163 12.36 -3.43 0.35
C GLY A 163 13.38 -4.58 0.22
N LEU A 164 12.91 -5.82 0.35
CA LEU A 164 13.70 -7.03 0.10
C LEU A 164 13.97 -7.30 -1.40
N GLY A 165 13.49 -6.43 -2.30
CA GLY A 165 13.63 -6.59 -3.75
C GLY A 165 12.72 -7.66 -4.35
N LEU A 166 11.76 -8.19 -3.58
CA LEU A 166 10.79 -9.16 -4.03
C LEU A 166 9.72 -8.44 -4.86
N LYS A 167 9.69 -8.74 -6.16
CA LYS A 167 8.78 -8.08 -7.10
C LYS A 167 7.42 -8.77 -7.14
N PRO A 168 6.30 -8.07 -6.91
CA PRO A 168 4.96 -8.65 -6.88
C PRO A 168 4.62 -9.52 -8.09
N GLU A 169 5.06 -9.14 -9.30
CA GLU A 169 4.75 -9.90 -10.52
C GLU A 169 5.49 -11.25 -10.59
N LYS A 170 6.66 -11.37 -9.95
CA LYS A 170 7.37 -12.65 -9.83
C LYS A 170 6.72 -13.49 -8.75
N LEU A 171 6.41 -12.89 -7.61
CA LEU A 171 5.78 -13.59 -6.49
C LEU A 171 4.41 -14.15 -6.86
N GLU A 172 3.62 -13.41 -7.65
CA GLU A 172 2.30 -13.85 -8.09
C GLU A 172 2.37 -15.17 -8.89
N ARG A 173 3.37 -15.30 -9.76
CA ARG A 173 3.61 -16.54 -10.54
C ARG A 173 4.08 -17.70 -9.68
N ASP A 174 4.66 -17.38 -8.53
CA ASP A 174 5.24 -18.33 -7.60
C ASP A 174 4.27 -18.66 -6.44
N LEU A 175 3.10 -18.00 -6.35
CA LEU A 175 2.12 -18.18 -5.28
C LEU A 175 1.70 -19.63 -5.11
N ASP A 176 1.40 -20.33 -6.21
CA ASP A 176 1.01 -21.75 -6.15
C ASP A 176 2.15 -22.63 -5.61
N ARG A 177 3.40 -22.32 -5.98
CA ARG A 177 4.58 -23.03 -5.45
C ARG A 177 4.75 -22.78 -3.95
N HIS A 178 4.57 -21.53 -3.52
CA HIS A 178 4.65 -21.18 -2.10
C HIS A 178 3.51 -21.83 -1.30
N ALA A 179 2.29 -21.88 -1.87
CA ALA A 179 1.13 -22.52 -1.25
C ALA A 179 1.31 -24.03 -1.09
N GLU A 180 1.79 -24.74 -2.11
CA GLU A 180 2.08 -26.18 -2.00
C GLU A 180 3.17 -26.46 -0.96
N SER A 181 4.21 -25.63 -0.92
CA SER A 181 5.27 -25.75 0.09
C SER A 181 4.73 -25.54 1.51
N ALA A 182 3.86 -24.54 1.72
CA ALA A 182 3.23 -24.26 3.01
C ALA A 182 2.26 -25.37 3.43
N ARG A 183 1.48 -25.91 2.49
CA ARG A 183 0.56 -27.04 2.71
C ARG A 183 1.29 -28.31 3.15
N MET A 184 2.40 -28.65 2.51
CA MET A 184 3.20 -29.83 2.85
C MET A 184 3.80 -29.75 4.26
N LYS A 185 4.09 -28.54 4.75
CA LYS A 185 4.59 -28.32 6.10
C LYS A 185 3.50 -28.40 7.18
N ARG A 186 2.20 -28.57 6.82
CA ARG A 186 1.03 -28.72 7.71
C ARG A 186 1.00 -27.73 8.91
N GLY A 187 1.25 -26.45 8.66
CA GLY A 187 1.29 -25.44 9.74
C GLY A 187 2.53 -25.57 10.64
N GLY A 188 3.57 -26.24 10.15
CA GLY A 188 4.87 -26.31 10.80
C GLY A 188 5.48 -24.93 10.87
N SER A 189 5.81 -24.53 12.09
CA SER A 189 6.38 -23.25 12.38
C SER A 189 7.76 -23.06 11.74
N LEU A 190 7.99 -21.88 11.17
CA LEU A 190 9.20 -21.53 10.45
C LEU A 190 10.02 -20.52 11.26
N THR A 191 11.30 -20.79 11.43
CA THR A 191 12.23 -19.85 12.06
C THR A 191 12.80 -18.88 11.03
N LEU A 192 13.26 -17.71 11.48
CA LEU A 192 13.83 -16.66 10.62
C LEU A 192 14.89 -17.18 9.61
N PRO A 193 15.89 -18.01 9.99
CA PRO A 193 16.89 -18.49 9.02
C PRO A 193 16.29 -19.40 7.94
N LYS A 194 15.27 -20.19 8.29
CA LYS A 194 14.57 -21.05 7.32
C LYS A 194 13.69 -20.22 6.39
N PHE A 195 13.12 -19.13 6.90
CA PHE A 195 12.34 -18.19 6.10
C PHE A 195 13.22 -17.44 5.09
N ALA A 196 14.38 -16.93 5.53
CA ALA A 196 15.39 -16.32 4.67
C ALA A 196 15.78 -17.25 3.51
N ALA A 197 16.10 -18.51 3.82
CA ALA A 197 16.45 -19.52 2.83
C ALA A 197 15.31 -19.81 1.84
N GLN A 198 14.06 -19.82 2.31
CA GLN A 198 12.89 -20.07 1.46
C GLN A 198 12.57 -18.91 0.52
N LEU A 199 12.87 -17.68 0.92
CA LEU A 199 12.71 -16.48 0.09
C LEU A 199 13.93 -16.19 -0.80
N GLU A 200 15.02 -16.93 -0.62
CA GLU A 200 16.30 -16.72 -1.30
C GLU A 200 16.87 -15.31 -1.06
N VAL A 201 16.69 -14.77 0.15
CA VAL A 201 17.18 -13.46 0.57
C VAL A 201 18.11 -13.57 1.79
N PRO A 202 19.09 -12.68 1.94
CA PRO A 202 19.92 -12.65 3.15
C PRO A 202 19.10 -12.21 4.37
N GLU A 203 19.54 -12.65 5.55
CA GLU A 203 19.06 -12.09 6.81
C GLU A 203 19.41 -10.58 6.86
N SER A 204 18.41 -9.77 7.14
CA SER A 204 18.48 -8.31 7.15
C SER A 204 17.39 -7.76 8.07
N GLU A 205 17.56 -6.53 8.54
CA GLU A 205 16.56 -5.84 9.40
C GLU A 205 15.16 -5.86 8.76
N ALA A 206 15.06 -5.59 7.44
CA ALA A 206 13.80 -5.67 6.72
C ALA A 206 13.17 -7.08 6.70
N LEU A 207 13.98 -8.14 6.74
CA LEU A 207 13.48 -9.51 6.84
C LEU A 207 13.03 -9.85 8.27
N GLU A 208 13.75 -9.35 9.27
CA GLU A 208 13.39 -9.46 10.69
C GLU A 208 12.05 -8.77 10.97
N ASP A 209 11.89 -7.54 10.47
CA ASP A 209 10.63 -6.79 10.55
C ASP A 209 9.48 -7.54 9.85
N LEU A 210 9.75 -8.08 8.66
CA LEU A 210 8.76 -8.86 7.91
C LEU A 210 8.34 -10.12 8.67
N PHE A 211 9.29 -10.79 9.31
CA PHE A 211 9.05 -11.97 10.13
C PHE A 211 8.24 -11.62 11.38
N ALA A 212 8.56 -10.50 12.03
CA ALA A 212 7.88 -10.01 13.23
C ALA A 212 6.39 -9.73 13.01
N LEU A 213 5.98 -9.40 11.78
CA LEU A 213 4.55 -9.25 11.43
C LEU A 213 3.73 -10.54 11.61
N PHE A 214 4.37 -11.71 11.59
CA PHE A 214 3.71 -13.02 11.71
C PHE A 214 4.08 -13.77 13.00
N ASP A 215 5.12 -13.35 13.73
CA ASP A 215 5.49 -13.92 15.03
C ASP A 215 4.65 -13.33 16.18
N GLU A 216 3.34 -13.53 16.13
CA GLU A 216 2.40 -12.94 17.11
C GLU A 216 2.66 -13.42 18.55
N ARG A 217 3.29 -14.59 18.71
CA ARG A 217 3.57 -15.19 20.01
C ARG A 217 4.94 -14.78 20.57
N GLY A 218 5.76 -14.06 19.80
CA GLY A 218 7.15 -13.74 20.16
C GLY A 218 8.01 -14.99 20.38
N GLY A 219 7.65 -16.09 19.71
CA GLY A 219 8.27 -17.41 19.86
C GLY A 219 9.46 -17.62 18.93
N GLY A 220 9.75 -16.68 18.03
CA GLY A 220 10.73 -16.83 16.96
C GLY A 220 10.25 -17.74 15.84
N GLU A 221 8.93 -17.82 15.65
CA GLU A 221 8.27 -18.90 14.95
C GLU A 221 7.00 -18.39 14.22
N MET A 222 6.94 -18.54 12.89
CA MET A 222 5.82 -18.06 12.05
C MET A 222 5.12 -19.18 11.28
N ASP A 223 3.83 -19.02 10.96
CA ASP A 223 3.12 -19.90 10.03
C ASP A 223 3.33 -19.44 8.58
N MET A 224 3.99 -20.26 7.77
CA MET A 224 4.22 -19.97 6.36
C MET A 224 2.92 -19.76 5.56
N ARG A 225 1.80 -20.37 6.00
CA ARG A 225 0.51 -20.19 5.34
C ARG A 225 0.02 -18.75 5.44
N GLU A 226 0.25 -18.09 6.57
CA GLU A 226 -0.14 -16.68 6.79
C GLU A 226 0.65 -15.77 5.85
N TYR A 227 1.97 -15.98 5.73
CA TYR A 227 2.78 -15.26 4.75
C TYR A 227 2.23 -15.40 3.32
N VAL A 228 1.84 -16.61 2.90
CA VAL A 228 1.31 -16.83 1.55
C VAL A 228 -0.05 -16.16 1.36
N VAL A 229 -0.90 -16.14 2.38
CA VAL A 229 -2.19 -15.42 2.34
C VAL A 229 -1.94 -13.92 2.19
N ALA A 230 -1.11 -13.31 3.06
CA ALA A 230 -0.78 -11.89 3.00
C ALA A 230 -0.15 -11.50 1.65
N LEU A 231 0.78 -12.33 1.17
CA LEU A 231 1.41 -12.15 -0.14
C LEU A 231 0.39 -12.22 -1.27
N SER A 232 -0.58 -13.13 -1.20
CA SER A 232 -1.63 -13.22 -2.21
C SER A 232 -2.49 -11.97 -2.25
N VAL A 233 -2.83 -11.35 -1.11
CA VAL A 233 -3.57 -10.08 -1.07
C VAL A 233 -2.75 -8.95 -1.72
N VAL A 234 -1.47 -8.83 -1.39
CA VAL A 234 -0.60 -7.80 -1.99
C VAL A 234 -0.42 -7.99 -3.50
N CYS A 235 -0.29 -9.24 -3.96
CA CYS A 235 -0.16 -9.53 -5.39
C CYS A 235 -1.48 -9.37 -6.16
N ARG A 236 -2.62 -9.59 -5.50
CA ARG A 236 -3.95 -9.65 -6.15
C ARG A 236 -5.00 -8.88 -5.33
N PRO A 237 -4.83 -7.56 -5.14
CA PRO A 237 -5.63 -6.81 -4.16
C PRO A 237 -7.13 -6.75 -4.49
N SER A 238 -7.51 -6.93 -5.76
CA SER A 238 -8.91 -6.95 -6.21
C SER A 238 -9.48 -8.37 -6.44
N GLN A 239 -8.73 -9.42 -6.13
CA GLN A 239 -9.16 -10.82 -6.32
C GLN A 239 -9.23 -11.55 -4.98
N THR A 240 -9.96 -10.97 -4.03
CA THR A 240 -10.05 -11.48 -2.66
C THR A 240 -10.54 -12.93 -2.59
N LEU A 241 -11.50 -13.34 -3.44
CA LEU A 241 -11.92 -14.75 -3.51
C LEU A 241 -10.82 -15.71 -3.94
N ASP A 242 -9.94 -15.30 -4.87
CA ASP A 242 -8.82 -16.16 -5.31
C ASP A 242 -7.81 -16.35 -4.16
N THR A 243 -7.60 -15.31 -3.34
CA THR A 243 -6.82 -15.42 -2.11
C THR A 243 -7.46 -16.35 -1.10
N ILE A 244 -8.78 -16.24 -0.88
CA ILE A 244 -9.51 -17.15 0.02
C ILE A 244 -9.44 -18.58 -0.53
N GLN A 245 -9.64 -18.80 -1.82
CA GLN A 245 -9.52 -20.12 -2.44
C GLN A 245 -8.12 -20.73 -2.25
N LEU A 246 -7.08 -19.92 -2.45
CA LEU A 246 -5.69 -20.34 -2.20
C LEU A 246 -5.49 -20.73 -0.73
N ALA A 247 -6.08 -19.97 0.19
CA ALA A 247 -6.03 -20.26 1.61
C ALA A 247 -6.76 -21.58 1.95
N PHE A 248 -7.95 -21.83 1.41
CA PHE A 248 -8.67 -23.10 1.57
C PHE A 248 -7.84 -24.29 1.07
N LYS A 249 -7.07 -24.16 -0.02
CA LYS A 249 -6.15 -25.22 -0.47
C LYS A 249 -5.05 -25.53 0.54
N MET A 250 -4.57 -24.53 1.27
CA MET A 250 -3.49 -24.67 2.26
C MET A 250 -3.97 -25.16 3.63
N TYR A 251 -5.12 -24.66 4.10
CA TYR A 251 -5.69 -24.98 5.41
C TYR A 251 -6.66 -26.17 5.38
N GLY A 252 -7.22 -26.47 4.22
CA GLY A 252 -8.23 -27.50 4.03
C GLY A 252 -7.77 -28.90 4.37
N SER A 253 -8.73 -29.71 4.81
CA SER A 253 -8.55 -31.14 5.02
C SER A 253 -8.09 -31.86 3.74
N GLN A 254 -7.41 -33.00 3.89
CA GLN A 254 -6.97 -33.79 2.72
C GLN A 254 -8.13 -34.53 2.03
N GLU A 255 -9.25 -34.71 2.71
CA GLU A 255 -10.39 -35.51 2.20
C GLU A 255 -11.28 -34.69 1.28
N ASP A 256 -11.67 -33.50 1.73
CA ASP A 256 -12.71 -32.67 1.11
C ASP A 256 -12.30 -31.19 0.98
N GLY A 257 -11.11 -30.81 1.45
CA GLY A 257 -10.67 -29.41 1.46
C GLY A 257 -11.45 -28.51 2.43
N SER A 258 -12.22 -29.09 3.36
CA SER A 258 -12.98 -28.31 4.35
C SER A 258 -12.07 -27.74 5.44
N ILE A 259 -12.46 -26.59 5.98
CA ILE A 259 -11.79 -25.92 7.09
C ILE A 259 -12.75 -25.74 8.26
N ASP A 260 -12.19 -25.63 9.47
CA ASP A 260 -12.93 -25.30 10.69
C ASP A 260 -12.93 -23.78 10.95
N GLU A 261 -13.62 -23.37 12.03
CA GLU A 261 -13.75 -21.97 12.42
C GLU A 261 -12.39 -21.31 12.74
N HIS A 262 -11.48 -22.05 13.38
CA HIS A 262 -10.16 -21.54 13.72
C HIS A 262 -9.34 -21.25 12.45
N ALA A 263 -9.36 -22.18 11.49
CA ALA A 263 -8.70 -21.98 10.21
C ALA A 263 -9.29 -20.79 9.43
N LEU A 264 -10.63 -20.64 9.39
CA LEU A 264 -11.25 -19.47 8.76
C LEU A 264 -10.82 -18.17 9.45
N SER A 265 -10.75 -18.17 10.79
CA SER A 265 -10.30 -17.04 11.58
C SER A 265 -8.87 -16.63 11.22
N SER A 266 -7.92 -17.57 11.16
CA SER A 266 -6.55 -17.30 10.75
C SER A 266 -6.49 -16.73 9.33
N ILE A 267 -7.21 -17.33 8.38
CA ILE A 267 -7.23 -16.88 6.98
C ILE A 267 -7.72 -15.44 6.86
N LEU A 268 -8.88 -15.12 7.44
CA LEU A 268 -9.48 -13.79 7.30
C LEU A 268 -8.71 -12.73 8.09
N LYS A 269 -8.20 -13.08 9.27
CA LYS A 269 -7.33 -12.19 10.06
C LYS A 269 -6.10 -11.77 9.25
N THR A 270 -5.41 -12.73 8.63
CA THR A 270 -4.24 -12.45 7.79
C THR A 270 -4.61 -11.72 6.51
N ALA A 271 -5.70 -12.11 5.84
CA ALA A 271 -6.15 -11.48 4.59
C ALA A 271 -6.60 -10.02 4.79
N LEU A 272 -7.06 -9.66 5.98
CA LEU A 272 -7.38 -8.27 6.35
C LEU A 272 -6.18 -7.53 6.96
N GLY A 273 -5.17 -8.27 7.45
CA GLY A 273 -4.00 -7.72 8.13
C GLY A 273 -4.34 -7.07 9.47
N VAL A 274 -5.21 -7.69 10.26
CA VAL A 274 -5.67 -7.17 11.56
C VAL A 274 -5.14 -8.02 12.71
N ALA A 275 -4.99 -7.42 13.90
CA ALA A 275 -4.50 -8.13 15.08
C ALA A 275 -5.54 -9.09 15.67
N GLU A 276 -6.83 -8.74 15.61
CA GLU A 276 -7.93 -9.56 16.11
C GLU A 276 -9.11 -9.52 15.14
N LEU A 277 -9.76 -10.67 14.96
CA LEU A 277 -10.96 -10.79 14.13
C LEU A 277 -11.86 -11.87 14.70
N THR A 278 -13.13 -11.54 14.90
CA THR A 278 -14.15 -12.53 15.29
C THR A 278 -14.87 -13.01 14.04
N VAL A 279 -14.90 -14.32 13.81
CA VAL A 279 -15.52 -14.93 12.62
C VAL A 279 -16.69 -15.86 12.96
N THR A 280 -17.05 -16.00 14.24
CA THR A 280 -18.03 -16.98 14.71
C THR A 280 -19.40 -16.82 14.04
N ASP A 281 -19.91 -15.59 13.96
CA ASP A 281 -21.21 -15.33 13.34
C ASP A 281 -21.18 -15.58 11.82
N LEU A 282 -20.07 -15.22 11.16
CA LEU A 282 -19.86 -15.53 9.74
C LEU A 282 -19.82 -17.04 9.51
N PHE A 283 -19.05 -17.77 10.33
CA PHE A 283 -18.88 -19.21 10.20
C PHE A 283 -20.22 -19.92 10.35
N ARG A 284 -21.02 -19.55 11.36
CA ARG A 284 -22.37 -20.09 11.56
C ARG A 284 -23.33 -19.75 10.41
N ALA A 285 -23.22 -18.56 9.83
CA ALA A 285 -24.06 -18.17 8.70
C ALA A 285 -23.77 -18.99 7.43
N ILE A 286 -22.51 -19.43 7.26
CA ILE A 286 -22.08 -20.30 6.16
C ILE A 286 -22.41 -21.78 6.47
N ASP A 287 -22.07 -22.26 7.66
CA ASP A 287 -22.30 -23.65 8.10
C ASP A 287 -23.75 -23.90 8.56
N ARG A 288 -24.70 -23.73 7.63
CA ARG A 288 -26.15 -23.87 7.91
C ARG A 288 -26.56 -25.26 8.37
N GLU A 289 -25.76 -26.27 8.04
CA GLU A 289 -26.01 -27.67 8.39
C GLU A 289 -25.30 -28.08 9.70
N GLU A 290 -24.63 -27.14 10.39
CA GLU A 290 -23.90 -27.35 11.64
C GLU A 290 -22.90 -28.52 11.56
N LYS A 291 -22.19 -28.62 10.43
CA LYS A 291 -21.17 -29.65 10.19
C LYS A 291 -19.91 -29.40 11.04
N GLY A 292 -19.71 -28.18 11.53
CA GLY A 292 -18.50 -27.70 12.17
C GLY A 292 -17.35 -27.45 11.18
N ARG A 293 -17.63 -27.54 9.87
CA ARG A 293 -16.64 -27.37 8.78
C ARG A 293 -17.32 -26.80 7.54
N ILE A 294 -16.58 -25.97 6.81
CA ILE A 294 -17.05 -25.35 5.56
C ILE A 294 -16.06 -25.63 4.43
N THR A 295 -16.55 -25.77 3.20
CA THR A 295 -15.72 -25.83 1.99
C THR A 295 -15.63 -24.47 1.32
N PHE A 296 -14.70 -24.31 0.37
CA PHE A 296 -14.62 -23.07 -0.41
C PHE A 296 -15.92 -22.82 -1.20
N ALA A 297 -16.57 -23.87 -1.69
CA ALA A 297 -17.84 -23.74 -2.41
C ALA A 297 -18.98 -23.21 -1.51
N ASP A 298 -18.98 -23.58 -0.22
CA ASP A 298 -19.94 -23.04 0.74
C ASP A 298 -19.70 -21.54 0.97
N PHE A 299 -18.43 -21.15 1.14
CA PHE A 299 -18.02 -19.76 1.31
C PHE A 299 -18.35 -18.92 0.06
N GLU A 300 -17.98 -19.39 -1.13
CA GLU A 300 -18.23 -18.71 -2.41
C GLU A 300 -19.72 -18.50 -2.64
N ARG A 301 -20.53 -19.54 -2.45
CA ARG A 301 -21.99 -19.45 -2.57
C ARG A 301 -22.59 -18.45 -1.57
N PHE A 302 -22.06 -18.39 -0.35
CA PHE A 302 -22.49 -17.41 0.64
C PHE A 302 -22.10 -15.97 0.22
N ALA A 303 -20.86 -15.76 -0.21
CA ALA A 303 -20.37 -14.46 -0.66
C ALA A 303 -21.13 -13.94 -1.90
N GLU A 304 -21.55 -14.83 -2.81
CA GLU A 304 -22.40 -14.49 -3.95
C GLU A 304 -23.82 -14.10 -3.53
N ALA A 305 -24.39 -14.80 -2.54
CA ALA A 305 -25.73 -14.52 -2.04
C ALA A 305 -25.79 -13.25 -1.17
N TYR A 306 -24.69 -12.89 -0.51
CA TYR A 306 -24.58 -11.74 0.39
C TYR A 306 -23.33 -10.91 0.06
N PRO A 307 -23.32 -10.11 -1.02
CA PRO A 307 -22.13 -9.38 -1.47
C PRO A 307 -21.50 -8.44 -0.43
N ASP A 308 -22.31 -7.93 0.51
CA ASP A 308 -21.90 -7.03 1.59
C ASP A 308 -21.66 -7.74 2.93
N PHE A 309 -21.48 -9.07 2.93
CA PHE A 309 -21.35 -9.84 4.18
C PHE A 309 -20.20 -9.36 5.08
N ALA A 310 -19.12 -8.82 4.52
CA ALA A 310 -18.01 -8.33 5.33
C ALA A 310 -18.44 -7.16 6.24
N GLU A 311 -19.33 -6.27 5.77
CA GLU A 311 -19.88 -5.16 6.55
C GLU A 311 -20.78 -5.63 7.70
N GLU A 312 -21.47 -6.75 7.51
CA GLU A 312 -22.37 -7.29 8.51
C GLU A 312 -21.65 -8.17 9.55
N TYR A 313 -20.68 -8.97 9.10
CA TYR A 313 -20.10 -10.05 9.92
C TYR A 313 -18.64 -9.81 10.32
N LEU A 314 -17.85 -9.04 9.57
CA LEU A 314 -16.42 -8.85 9.81
C LEU A 314 -16.08 -7.46 10.36
N TYR A 315 -16.89 -6.45 10.02
CA TYR A 315 -16.79 -5.10 10.57
C TYR A 315 -17.99 -4.84 11.49
N PRO A 316 -18.02 -5.38 12.72
CA PRO A 316 -19.13 -5.13 13.63
C PRO A 316 -19.23 -3.63 13.95
N LYS A 317 -20.10 -2.93 13.21
CA LYS A 317 -20.59 -1.57 13.39
C LYS A 317 -19.56 -0.53 13.84
N GLN A 318 -18.94 0.13 12.87
CA GLN A 318 -18.81 1.60 12.92
C GLN A 318 -20.17 2.26 12.67
N THR A 319 -21.21 1.93 13.43
CA THR A 319 -22.42 2.77 13.48
C THR A 319 -22.28 3.77 14.61
N CYS A 320 -21.64 4.90 14.32
CA CYS A 320 -22.02 6.17 14.94
C CYS A 320 -21.98 7.29 13.89
N SER A 321 -23.19 7.71 13.52
CA SER A 321 -23.58 9.03 13.01
C SER A 321 -23.22 9.43 11.58
N GLN A 322 -24.21 9.25 10.69
CA GLN A 322 -24.56 10.32 9.75
C GLN A 322 -25.32 11.42 10.51
N SER A 323 -25.00 12.68 10.18
CA SER A 323 -25.61 13.95 10.61
C SER A 323 -24.99 14.67 11.83
N CYS A 324 -23.93 15.45 11.59
CA CYS A 324 -23.96 16.91 11.75
C CYS A 324 -22.62 17.49 11.27
N ALA A 325 -22.68 18.60 10.54
CA ALA A 325 -21.50 19.41 10.22
C ALA A 325 -20.85 19.90 11.53
N GLN A 326 -19.59 19.54 11.78
CA GLN A 326 -18.61 20.34 12.53
C GLN A 326 -17.21 19.70 12.46
N THR A 327 -16.25 20.56 12.09
CA THR A 327 -14.78 20.59 12.27
C THR A 327 -14.02 19.30 12.62
N PRO A 328 -12.89 18.99 11.92
CA PRO A 328 -12.07 17.83 12.25
C PRO A 328 -11.52 17.92 13.69
N PRO A 329 -11.55 16.82 14.46
CA PRO A 329 -10.94 16.78 15.78
C PRO A 329 -9.42 16.90 15.65
N ALA A 330 -8.80 17.57 16.62
CA ALA A 330 -7.35 17.67 16.76
C ALA A 330 -6.71 16.27 16.77
N PRO A 331 -5.49 16.12 16.22
CA PRO A 331 -4.83 14.83 16.14
C PRO A 331 -4.54 14.32 17.55
N THR A 332 -5.27 13.31 17.99
CA THR A 332 -4.86 12.48 19.12
C THR A 332 -3.64 11.65 18.70
N PRO A 333 -2.61 11.53 19.56
CA PRO A 333 -1.36 10.89 19.20
C PRO A 333 -1.57 9.38 19.06
N ASN A 334 -1.06 8.84 17.94
CA ASN A 334 -0.99 7.40 17.69
C ASN A 334 -0.27 6.73 18.87
N GLY A 335 -0.93 5.74 19.47
CA GLY A 335 -0.35 4.87 20.48
C GLY A 335 0.76 4.01 19.87
N PHE A 336 1.97 4.55 19.92
CA PHE A 336 3.17 3.74 19.99
C PHE A 336 3.50 3.52 21.47
N CYS A 337 3.88 2.30 21.81
CA CYS A 337 4.45 1.97 23.11
C CYS A 337 5.56 2.97 23.43
N ALA A 338 5.48 3.52 24.65
CA ALA A 338 6.52 4.36 25.23
C ALA A 338 7.78 3.52 25.41
N ASP A 339 8.90 4.03 24.90
CA ASP A 339 10.22 4.05 25.55
C ASP A 339 11.30 4.30 24.51
N PHE A 340 11.45 5.56 24.10
CA PHE A 340 12.72 6.13 23.63
C PHE A 340 12.60 7.65 23.77
N SER A 341 12.76 8.15 24.99
CA SER A 341 13.14 9.56 25.21
C SER A 341 14.66 9.62 25.24
N PRO A 342 15.33 10.39 24.35
CA PRO A 342 16.70 10.77 24.61
C PRO A 342 16.70 11.70 25.83
N GLU A 343 17.47 11.33 26.85
CA GLU A 343 17.67 12.12 28.06
C GLU A 343 18.19 13.53 27.69
N ASP A 344 17.37 14.54 27.95
CA ASP A 344 17.81 15.91 28.09
C ASP A 344 18.80 15.98 29.26
N SER A 345 20.08 16.19 28.95
CA SER A 345 21.06 16.62 29.95
C SER A 345 20.82 18.09 30.27
N ALA A 346 19.95 18.31 31.25
CA ALA A 346 19.73 19.62 31.85
C ALA A 346 20.92 20.05 32.72
N ALA A 347 21.13 21.38 32.70
CA ALA A 347 21.34 22.24 33.87
C ALA A 347 22.74 22.90 34.02
N GLY A 348 22.70 24.22 33.86
CA GLY A 348 23.64 25.18 34.41
C GLY A 348 22.96 26.55 34.45
N ALA A 349 22.26 26.83 35.55
CA ALA A 349 21.31 27.92 35.74
C ALA A 349 21.92 29.34 35.87
N GLU A 350 21.07 30.31 35.51
CA GLU A 350 20.88 31.65 36.07
C GLU A 350 22.07 32.61 36.31
N ALA A 351 21.95 33.83 35.72
CA ALA A 351 21.84 35.05 36.53
C ALA A 351 21.31 36.25 35.72
N PHE A 352 20.16 36.76 36.18
CA PHE A 352 19.66 38.11 35.97
C PHE A 352 20.73 39.17 36.34
N ARG A 353 20.96 40.20 35.50
CA ARG A 353 21.21 41.59 35.97
C ARG A 353 21.16 42.66 34.86
N LYS A 354 20.19 43.57 35.06
CA LYS A 354 20.05 45.01 34.77
C LYS A 354 21.11 45.78 33.93
N LYS A 355 20.55 46.62 33.05
CA LYS A 355 20.89 48.01 32.59
C LYS A 355 22.19 48.71 33.03
N LEU A 356 22.52 49.72 32.20
CA LEU A 356 23.57 50.77 32.16
C LEU A 356 24.72 50.38 31.22
N ASP A 357 25.09 51.13 30.17
CA ASP A 357 24.75 52.48 29.68
C ASP A 357 24.73 52.47 28.14
#